data_AF-A0A8B7E1Z2-F1
#
_entry.id   AF-A0A8B7E1Z2-F1
#
_cell.length_a   1.000
_cell.length_b   1.000
_cell.length_c   1.000
_cell.angle_alpha   90.00
_cell.angle_beta   90.00
_cell.angle_gamma   90.00
#
_symmetry.space_group_name_H-M   'P 1'
#
loop_
_entity.id
_entity.type
_entity.pdbx_description
1 polymer ?
#
loop_
_entity_poly.entity_id
_entity_poly.type
_entity_poly.pdbx_seq_one_letter_code
_entity_poly.pdbx_strand_id
1 'polypeptide(L)'
;MEDFVFKEQREIVKDKYLATVTIPKEYEISFEIFITSYLKVWTNAIHFTNSNDCCDYGSRVPSLSVNPNQNTAQICSSVNGSGSYCFATQPLPLMQWIKVMVKQFLTNSDYFYSVLINDETVHSVKNTKVSFFDNVKVFISNPWVVAQPGYIRNLYVPTLKADTYSFYRDLRNEATLTMSDVIKNANTLIIGADAIATYMHPSNEAYDPSACIFTCLQNANCYSLSFSQVANL
;
A
#
# COMPACT_ATOMS: atom_id res chain seq x y z
N MET A 1 -12.36 -6.30 -10.17
CA MET A 1 -11.39 -5.98 -9.11
C MET A 1 -12.10 -6.34 -7.83
N GLU A 2 -11.57 -7.22 -6.99
CA GLU A 2 -12.24 -7.56 -5.72
C GLU A 2 -11.25 -7.25 -4.60
N ASP A 3 -11.52 -6.17 -3.89
CA ASP A 3 -10.81 -5.82 -2.66
C ASP A 3 -11.05 -6.91 -1.61
N PHE A 4 -10.11 -7.09 -0.69
CA PHE A 4 -10.32 -8.02 0.40
C PHE A 4 -11.19 -7.34 1.45
N VAL A 5 -12.43 -7.82 1.58
CA VAL A 5 -13.43 -7.23 2.46
C VAL A 5 -14.12 -8.32 3.27
N PHE A 6 -14.37 -8.04 4.55
CA PHE A 6 -15.39 -8.76 5.30
C PHE A 6 -16.21 -7.77 6.15
N LYS A 7 -17.51 -8.04 6.28
CA LYS A 7 -18.44 -7.15 7.00
C LYS A 7 -18.80 -7.67 8.37
N GLU A 8 -18.84 -8.99 8.52
CA GLU A 8 -19.24 -9.66 9.74
C GLU A 8 -18.34 -9.33 10.93
N GLN A 9 -18.96 -9.29 12.10
CA GLN A 9 -18.27 -9.19 13.38
C GLN A 9 -17.53 -10.50 13.67
N ARG A 10 -16.28 -10.37 14.10
CA ARG A 10 -15.42 -11.47 14.54
C ARG A 10 -14.79 -11.12 15.88
N GLU A 11 -14.63 -12.12 16.74
CA GLU A 11 -13.81 -11.95 17.94
C GLU A 11 -12.34 -11.73 17.55
N ILE A 12 -11.65 -10.89 18.31
CA ILE A 12 -10.20 -10.72 18.15
C ILE A 12 -9.52 -11.92 18.78
N VAL A 13 -9.14 -12.88 17.94
CA VAL A 13 -8.47 -14.13 18.32
C VAL A 13 -7.03 -14.13 17.85
N LYS A 14 -6.11 -14.68 18.64
CA LYS A 14 -4.67 -14.70 18.33
C LYS A 14 -4.38 -15.55 17.09
N ASP A 15 -3.44 -15.09 16.25
CA ASP A 15 -2.90 -15.84 15.10
C ASP A 15 -3.97 -16.25 14.07
N LYS A 16 -4.99 -15.42 13.87
CA LYS A 16 -6.04 -15.72 12.90
C LYS A 16 -5.72 -15.10 11.55
N TYR A 17 -5.04 -15.88 10.72
CA TYR A 17 -4.80 -15.56 9.32
C TYR A 17 -6.11 -15.36 8.55
N LEU A 18 -6.13 -14.34 7.69
CA LEU A 18 -7.28 -13.99 6.86
C LEU A 18 -6.99 -14.16 5.37
N ALA A 19 -5.91 -13.56 4.88
CA ALA A 19 -5.55 -13.53 3.47
C ALA A 19 -4.10 -13.09 3.28
N THR A 20 -3.61 -13.25 2.05
CA THR A 20 -2.39 -12.62 1.55
C THR A 20 -2.77 -11.70 0.41
N VAL A 21 -2.35 -10.45 0.47
CA VAL A 21 -2.73 -9.39 -0.46
C VAL A 21 -1.52 -8.60 -0.94
N THR A 22 -1.67 -7.93 -2.07
CA THR A 22 -0.73 -6.89 -2.52
C THR A 22 -1.37 -5.53 -2.30
N ILE A 23 -0.80 -4.72 -1.41
CA ILE A 23 -1.30 -3.39 -1.07
C ILE A 23 -0.69 -2.37 -2.06
N PRO A 24 -1.53 -1.57 -2.77
CA PRO A 24 -1.06 -0.54 -3.69
C PRO A 24 -0.24 0.56 -3.00
N LYS A 25 0.45 1.37 -3.81
CA LYS A 25 1.21 2.53 -3.33
C LYS A 25 0.31 3.59 -2.68
N GLU A 26 -0.90 3.77 -3.17
CA GLU A 26 -1.93 4.59 -2.54
C GLU A 26 -3.03 3.68 -2.04
N TYR A 27 -3.39 3.78 -0.76
CA TYR A 27 -4.32 2.85 -0.13
C TYR A 27 -5.11 3.54 0.98
N GLU A 28 -6.30 3.01 1.25
CA GLU A 28 -7.08 3.29 2.45
C GLU A 28 -7.50 1.95 3.06
N ILE A 29 -6.89 1.58 4.18
CA ILE A 29 -7.25 0.38 4.94
C ILE A 29 -8.12 0.82 6.10
N SER A 30 -9.29 0.19 6.28
CA SER A 30 -10.20 0.56 7.35
C SER A 30 -10.85 -0.64 8.00
N PHE A 31 -11.17 -0.50 9.28
CA PHE A 31 -11.90 -1.49 10.07
C PHE A 31 -12.55 -0.81 11.27
N GLU A 32 -13.51 -1.50 11.89
CA GLU A 32 -14.08 -1.09 13.18
C GLU A 32 -13.64 -2.05 14.28
N ILE A 33 -13.22 -1.49 15.42
CA ILE A 33 -12.82 -2.24 16.61
C ILE A 33 -13.75 -1.93 17.78
N PHE A 34 -14.03 -2.94 18.60
CA PHE A 34 -14.76 -2.83 19.86
C PHE A 34 -13.93 -3.42 20.98
N ILE A 35 -13.42 -2.60 21.89
CA ILE A 35 -12.57 -3.05 23.00
C ILE A 35 -13.44 -3.35 24.23
N THR A 36 -13.36 -4.58 24.75
CA THR A 36 -14.13 -4.98 25.94
C THR A 36 -13.38 -4.73 27.26
N SER A 37 -12.05 -4.87 27.26
CA SER A 37 -11.21 -4.61 28.43
C SER A 37 -9.75 -4.36 28.04
N TYR A 38 -9.00 -3.72 28.93
CA TYR A 38 -7.55 -3.55 28.78
C TYR A 38 -6.79 -4.59 29.59
N LEU A 39 -5.73 -5.15 29.00
CA LEU A 39 -4.82 -6.06 29.68
C LEU A 39 -3.57 -5.33 30.16
N LYS A 40 -2.90 -5.88 31.19
CA LYS A 40 -1.63 -5.38 31.73
C LYS A 40 -0.40 -5.92 30.97
N VAL A 41 -0.61 -6.33 29.73
CA VAL A 41 0.42 -6.79 28.78
C VAL A 41 0.13 -6.18 27.42
N TRP A 42 1.14 -6.09 26.56
CA TRP A 42 0.94 -5.71 25.17
C TRP A 42 0.03 -6.71 24.47
N THR A 43 -0.96 -6.18 23.76
CA THR A 43 -1.91 -6.95 22.96
C THR A 43 -1.89 -6.48 21.52
N ASN A 44 -2.39 -7.31 20.59
CA ASN A 44 -2.58 -6.94 19.20
C ASN A 44 -4.01 -7.22 18.74
N ALA A 45 -4.57 -6.32 17.92
CA ALA A 45 -5.91 -6.46 17.36
C ALA A 45 -5.89 -6.87 15.89
N ILE A 46 -5.00 -6.27 15.10
CA ILE A 46 -4.83 -6.56 13.68
C ILE A 46 -3.39 -6.29 13.26
N HIS A 47 -2.89 -7.09 12.33
CA HIS A 47 -1.52 -6.97 11.85
C HIS A 47 -1.42 -7.35 10.37
N PHE A 48 -0.80 -6.47 9.60
CA PHE A 48 -0.45 -6.66 8.20
C PHE A 48 1.06 -6.67 8.07
N THR A 49 1.63 -7.72 7.51
CA THR A 49 3.09 -7.87 7.37
C THR A 49 3.45 -8.69 6.14
N ASN A 50 4.48 -8.28 5.40
CA ASN A 50 5.13 -9.09 4.38
C ASN A 50 6.54 -9.55 4.79
N SER A 51 6.89 -9.41 6.07
CA SER A 51 8.16 -9.87 6.64
C SER A 51 7.93 -10.51 8.03
N ASN A 52 8.79 -10.20 9.01
CA ASN A 52 8.68 -10.64 10.39
C ASN A 52 7.85 -9.63 11.22
N ASP A 53 7.76 -9.82 12.55
CA ASP A 53 7.04 -8.91 13.47
C ASP A 53 7.57 -7.46 13.42
N CYS A 54 8.89 -7.34 13.29
CA CYS A 54 9.62 -6.09 13.31
C CYS A 54 11.07 -6.34 12.83
N CYS A 55 11.81 -5.36 12.30
CA CYS A 55 11.45 -3.96 12.07
C CYS A 55 11.80 -3.50 10.65
N ASP A 56 11.87 -4.45 9.72
CA ASP A 56 12.19 -4.19 8.33
C ASP A 56 11.05 -3.42 7.66
N TYR A 57 11.37 -2.66 6.62
CA TYR A 57 10.36 -1.96 5.85
C TYR A 57 9.39 -2.97 5.22
N GLY A 58 8.13 -2.94 5.62
CA GLY A 58 7.13 -3.96 5.31
C GLY A 58 6.70 -4.85 6.48
N SER A 59 7.38 -4.79 7.63
CA SER A 59 6.96 -5.52 8.85
C SER A 59 5.60 -5.06 9.37
N ARG A 60 5.18 -3.81 9.10
CA ARG A 60 3.87 -3.28 9.52
C ARG A 60 3.23 -2.47 8.40
N VAL A 61 2.05 -2.89 7.91
CA VAL A 61 1.35 -2.27 6.75
C VAL A 61 -0.19 -2.30 6.85
N PRO A 62 -0.86 -1.74 7.88
CA PRO A 62 -0.41 -1.31 9.20
C PRO A 62 -0.49 -2.43 10.27
N SER A 63 -0.22 -2.11 11.53
CA SER A 63 -0.55 -2.94 12.70
C SER A 63 -1.16 -2.07 13.80
N LEU A 64 -2.12 -2.62 14.55
CA LEU A 64 -2.69 -1.99 15.75
C LEU A 64 -2.46 -2.87 16.97
N SER A 65 -1.65 -2.37 17.90
CA SER A 65 -1.40 -2.98 19.21
C SER A 65 -1.88 -2.05 20.33
N VAL A 66 -2.20 -2.57 21.52
CA VAL A 66 -2.62 -1.73 22.67
C VAL A 66 -1.55 -1.73 23.74
N ASN A 67 -1.17 -0.53 24.18
CA ASN A 67 -0.18 -0.32 25.23
C ASN A 67 -0.82 -0.51 26.62
N PRO A 68 -0.28 -1.40 27.49
CA PRO A 68 -0.89 -1.72 28.78
C PRO A 68 -0.76 -0.63 29.86
N ASN A 69 0.18 0.29 29.69
CA ASN A 69 0.46 1.35 30.67
C ASN A 69 -0.49 2.53 30.49
N GLN A 70 -0.79 2.88 29.24
CA GLN A 70 -1.58 4.07 28.91
C GLN A 70 -2.95 3.72 28.30
N ASN A 71 -3.21 2.43 28.00
CA ASN A 71 -4.41 1.97 27.29
C ASN A 71 -4.60 2.63 25.92
N THR A 72 -3.51 3.07 25.29
CA THR A 72 -3.50 3.72 23.99
C THR A 72 -3.32 2.70 22.88
N ALA A 73 -4.00 2.90 21.75
CA ALA A 73 -3.73 2.13 20.55
C ALA A 73 -2.44 2.69 19.90
N GLN A 74 -1.51 1.79 19.62
CA GLN A 74 -0.31 2.02 18.83
C GLN A 74 -0.57 1.56 17.41
N ILE A 75 -0.74 2.52 16.51
CA ILE A 75 -0.95 2.27 15.08
C ILE A 75 0.38 2.48 14.39
N CYS A 76 0.96 1.39 13.91
CA CYS A 76 2.30 1.37 13.35
C CYS A 76 2.27 0.97 11.89
N SER A 77 3.10 1.65 11.08
CA SER A 77 3.23 1.38 9.64
C SER A 77 4.66 1.58 9.17
N SER A 78 4.93 1.12 7.96
CA SER A 78 6.20 1.34 7.26
C SER A 78 6.21 2.75 6.65
N VAL A 79 6.86 3.71 7.32
CA VAL A 79 6.84 5.15 6.94
C VAL A 79 8.26 5.72 7.01
N ASN A 80 8.66 6.53 6.02
CA ASN A 80 9.97 7.21 5.96
C ASN A 80 11.18 6.26 6.11
N GLY A 81 11.05 5.01 5.64
CA GLY A 81 12.10 3.99 5.74
C GLY A 81 12.18 3.28 7.09
N SER A 82 11.33 3.63 8.06
CA SER A 82 11.15 2.84 9.28
C SER A 82 10.04 1.82 9.05
N GLY A 83 10.30 0.53 9.30
CA GLY A 83 9.29 -0.53 9.26
C GLY A 83 8.31 -0.54 10.42
N SER A 84 8.54 0.30 11.43
CA SER A 84 7.73 0.38 12.64
C SER A 84 7.59 1.83 13.13
N TYR A 85 7.22 2.74 12.22
CA TYR A 85 6.83 4.10 12.61
C TYR A 85 5.46 4.05 13.27
N CYS A 86 5.36 4.47 14.54
CA CYS A 86 4.17 4.32 15.35
C CYS A 86 3.58 5.66 15.78
N PHE A 87 2.25 5.75 15.73
CA PHE A 87 1.46 6.80 16.35
C PHE A 87 0.63 6.21 17.50
N ALA A 88 0.66 6.89 18.65
CA ALA A 88 -0.14 6.55 19.82
C ALA A 88 -1.42 7.39 19.85
N THR A 89 -2.58 6.75 19.87
CA THR A 89 -3.86 7.45 20.04
C THR A 89 -4.04 7.94 21.48
N GLN A 90 -5.07 8.75 21.73
CA GLN A 90 -5.68 8.80 23.07
C GLN A 90 -6.27 7.42 23.42
N PRO A 91 -6.48 7.09 24.71
CA PRO A 91 -7.11 5.84 25.09
C PRO A 91 -8.47 5.68 24.40
N LEU A 92 -8.68 4.52 23.79
CA LEU A 92 -9.92 4.25 23.08
C LEU A 92 -11.04 3.95 24.10
N PRO A 93 -12.29 4.42 23.89
CA PRO A 93 -13.38 4.10 24.81
C PRO A 93 -13.67 2.59 24.81
N LEU A 94 -13.88 2.03 26.01
CA LEU A 94 -14.37 0.65 26.15
C LEU A 94 -15.83 0.56 25.73
N MET A 95 -16.23 -0.61 25.27
CA MET A 95 -17.61 -0.97 24.98
C MET A 95 -18.27 -0.11 23.88
N GLN A 96 -17.48 0.40 22.95
CA GLN A 96 -17.94 1.21 21.82
C GLN A 96 -17.26 0.77 20.53
N TRP A 97 -17.98 0.85 19.42
CA TRP A 97 -17.41 0.66 18.09
C TRP A 97 -16.64 1.90 17.68
N ILE A 98 -15.41 1.70 17.22
CA ILE A 98 -14.49 2.76 16.82
C ILE A 98 -14.00 2.44 15.42
N LYS A 99 -14.21 3.36 14.49
CA LYS A 99 -13.67 3.24 13.14
C LYS A 99 -12.22 3.68 13.13
N VAL A 100 -11.34 2.83 12.63
CA VAL A 100 -9.93 3.14 12.39
C VAL A 100 -9.70 3.10 10.89
N MET A 101 -9.05 4.13 10.36
CA MET A 101 -8.57 4.15 8.98
C MET A 101 -7.10 4.55 8.95
N VAL A 102 -6.33 3.82 8.16
CA VAL A 102 -4.94 4.14 7.86
C VAL A 102 -4.83 4.31 6.35
N LYS A 103 -4.29 5.45 5.92
CA LYS A 103 -4.18 5.74 4.50
C LYS A 103 -2.83 6.30 4.08
N GLN A 104 -2.51 6.05 2.83
CA GLN A 104 -1.39 6.64 2.12
C GLN A 104 -1.90 7.22 0.80
N PHE A 105 -1.65 8.51 0.56
CA PHE A 105 -2.19 9.22 -0.61
C PHE A 105 -1.21 10.28 -1.12
N LEU A 106 -1.29 10.58 -2.41
CA LEU A 106 -0.54 11.64 -3.07
C LEU A 106 -1.34 12.96 -3.05
N THR A 107 -0.72 14.04 -2.60
CA THR A 107 -1.27 15.40 -2.73
C THR A 107 -0.14 16.40 -2.94
N ASN A 108 -0.33 17.35 -3.87
CA ASN A 108 0.67 18.38 -4.19
C ASN A 108 2.08 17.81 -4.44
N SER A 109 2.15 16.70 -5.21
CA SER A 109 3.39 15.97 -5.54
C SER A 109 4.10 15.28 -4.37
N ASP A 110 3.52 15.31 -3.17
CA ASP A 110 4.05 14.66 -1.98
C ASP A 110 3.13 13.55 -1.48
N TYR A 111 3.70 12.44 -1.02
CA TYR A 111 2.94 11.38 -0.38
C TYR A 111 2.81 11.63 1.12
N PHE A 112 1.64 11.30 1.66
CA PHE A 112 1.35 11.42 3.08
C PHE A 112 0.84 10.10 3.63
N TYR A 113 1.25 9.79 4.86
CA TYR A 113 0.67 8.77 5.70
C TYR A 113 -0.28 9.44 6.68
N SER A 114 -1.49 8.90 6.87
CA SER A 114 -2.45 9.43 7.85
C SER A 114 -3.19 8.33 8.58
N VAL A 115 -3.55 8.64 9.82
CA VAL A 115 -4.39 7.81 10.70
C VAL A 115 -5.63 8.61 11.06
N LEU A 116 -6.79 7.99 10.89
CA LEU A 116 -8.07 8.55 11.26
C LEU A 116 -8.77 7.67 12.28
N ILE A 117 -9.42 8.29 13.26
CA ILE A 117 -10.26 7.66 14.27
C ILE A 117 -11.64 8.30 14.18
N ASN A 118 -12.69 7.50 13.97
CA ASN A 118 -14.05 8.01 13.74
C ASN A 118 -14.12 9.15 12.71
N ASP A 119 -13.44 8.93 11.58
CA ASP A 119 -13.35 9.86 10.44
C ASP A 119 -12.60 11.19 10.72
N GLU A 120 -12.09 11.39 11.93
CA GLU A 120 -11.21 12.52 12.27
C GLU A 120 -9.74 12.16 12.03
N THR A 121 -8.99 13.02 11.33
CA THR A 121 -7.53 12.85 11.15
C THR A 121 -6.80 13.21 12.44
N VAL A 122 -6.32 12.18 13.14
CA VAL A 122 -5.58 12.34 14.40
C VAL A 122 -4.07 12.37 14.20
N HIS A 123 -3.59 11.94 13.03
CA HIS A 123 -2.18 11.96 12.68
C HIS A 123 -1.98 12.06 11.16
N SER A 124 -1.02 12.87 10.73
CA SER A 124 -0.57 12.93 9.34
C SER A 124 0.90 13.33 9.27
N VAL A 125 1.65 12.67 8.38
CA VAL A 125 3.08 12.95 8.15
C VAL A 125 3.44 12.69 6.69
N LYS A 126 4.35 13.49 6.15
CA LYS A 126 4.92 13.24 4.83
C LYS A 126 5.69 11.91 4.83
N ASN A 127 5.45 11.05 3.85
CA ASN A 127 6.19 9.80 3.63
C ASN A 127 7.11 9.94 2.41
N THR A 128 8.42 9.91 2.64
CA THR A 128 9.47 10.13 1.63
C THR A 128 10.00 8.83 1.01
N LYS A 129 9.70 7.67 1.62
CA LYS A 129 10.11 6.34 1.12
C LYS A 129 8.89 5.47 0.88
N VAL A 130 8.09 5.86 -0.11
CA VAL A 130 6.80 5.25 -0.43
C VAL A 130 7.00 3.98 -1.25
N SER A 131 6.28 2.90 -0.93
CA SER A 131 6.30 1.65 -1.67
C SER A 131 4.89 1.07 -1.80
N PHE A 132 4.69 0.19 -2.79
CA PHE A 132 3.65 -0.84 -2.70
C PHE A 132 4.20 -1.99 -1.83
N PHE A 133 3.31 -2.85 -1.33
CA PHE A 133 3.71 -4.00 -0.51
C PHE A 133 3.08 -5.27 -1.08
N ASP A 134 3.92 -6.16 -1.59
CA ASP A 134 3.50 -7.48 -2.04
C ASP A 134 3.50 -8.50 -0.89
N ASN A 135 2.81 -9.62 -1.08
CA ASN A 135 2.81 -10.76 -0.16
C ASN A 135 2.44 -10.40 1.30
N VAL A 136 1.60 -9.39 1.50
CA VAL A 136 1.19 -8.92 2.81
C VAL A 136 0.18 -9.89 3.39
N LYS A 137 0.57 -10.59 4.45
CA LYS A 137 -0.31 -11.44 5.25
C LYS A 137 -1.13 -10.58 6.19
N VAL A 138 -2.43 -10.82 6.23
CA VAL A 138 -3.39 -10.13 7.09
C VAL A 138 -3.83 -11.07 8.21
N PHE A 139 -3.69 -10.63 9.45
CA PHE A 139 -4.09 -11.37 10.64
C PHE A 139 -5.07 -10.56 11.50
N ILE A 140 -6.15 -11.20 11.95
CA ILE A 140 -6.81 -10.78 13.20
C ILE A 140 -5.87 -11.24 14.31
N SER A 141 -5.29 -10.26 15.01
CA SER A 141 -4.22 -10.43 16.00
C SER A 141 -2.99 -11.25 15.54
N ASN A 142 -1.81 -10.70 15.75
CA ASN A 142 -0.57 -11.35 15.36
C ASN A 142 -0.23 -12.62 16.18
N PRO A 143 0.69 -13.49 15.71
CA PRO A 143 1.09 -14.69 16.44
C PRO A 143 2.01 -14.43 17.65
N TRP A 144 2.54 -13.21 17.82
CA TRP A 144 3.61 -12.94 18.78
C TRP A 144 3.09 -12.55 20.16
N VAL A 145 2.07 -11.72 20.25
CA VAL A 145 1.51 -11.25 21.53
C VAL A 145 0.12 -11.80 21.79
N VAL A 146 -0.46 -11.51 22.96
CA VAL A 146 -1.83 -11.91 23.26
C VAL A 146 -2.84 -11.09 22.45
N ALA A 147 -3.99 -11.67 22.14
CA ALA A 147 -5.07 -10.97 21.46
C ALA A 147 -5.69 -9.90 22.36
N GLN A 148 -6.00 -8.74 21.78
CA GLN A 148 -6.71 -7.67 22.49
C GLN A 148 -8.16 -8.09 22.73
N PRO A 149 -8.66 -8.15 23.97
CA PRO A 149 -10.06 -8.46 24.24
C PRO A 149 -11.01 -7.51 23.49
N GLY A 150 -11.87 -8.09 22.65
CA GLY A 150 -12.74 -7.30 21.80
C GLY A 150 -13.20 -7.99 20.53
N TYR A 151 -13.78 -7.18 19.66
CA TYR A 151 -14.29 -7.61 18.36
C TYR A 151 -13.80 -6.69 17.25
N ILE A 152 -13.76 -7.21 16.03
CA ILE A 152 -13.43 -6.48 14.81
C ILE A 152 -14.50 -6.73 13.74
N ARG A 153 -14.82 -5.73 12.92
CA ARG A 153 -15.76 -5.86 11.80
C ARG A 153 -15.45 -4.86 10.69
N ASN A 154 -16.17 -4.95 9.58
CA ASN A 154 -16.10 -3.99 8.46
C ASN A 154 -14.66 -3.76 7.97
N LEU A 155 -13.85 -4.83 7.88
CA LEU A 155 -12.50 -4.72 7.34
C LEU A 155 -12.57 -4.50 5.83
N TYR A 156 -11.90 -3.47 5.37
CA TYR A 156 -11.66 -3.17 3.96
C TYR A 156 -10.17 -3.02 3.71
N VAL A 157 -9.67 -3.76 2.70
CA VAL A 157 -8.27 -3.74 2.29
C VAL A 157 -8.22 -3.67 0.75
N PRO A 158 -7.70 -2.57 0.17
CA PRO A 158 -7.54 -2.46 -1.26
C PRO A 158 -6.48 -3.45 -1.74
N THR A 159 -6.72 -4.12 -2.86
CA THR A 159 -5.77 -5.10 -3.40
C THR A 159 -5.41 -4.82 -4.86
N LEU A 160 -4.13 -4.96 -5.20
CA LEU A 160 -3.67 -5.04 -6.59
C LEU A 160 -3.85 -6.48 -7.08
N LYS A 161 -4.52 -6.67 -8.23
CA LYS A 161 -4.56 -7.99 -8.88
C LYS A 161 -3.16 -8.35 -9.39
N ALA A 162 -2.77 -9.61 -9.17
CA ALA A 162 -1.60 -10.19 -9.84
C ALA A 162 -1.75 -10.10 -11.37
N ASP A 163 -2.98 -10.22 -11.89
CA ASP A 163 -3.31 -10.22 -13.33
C ASP A 163 -3.20 -8.84 -14.00
N THR A 164 -3.07 -7.76 -13.23
CA THR A 164 -2.83 -6.40 -13.78
C THR A 164 -1.36 -6.14 -14.11
N TYR A 165 -0.47 -7.09 -13.82
CA TYR A 165 0.88 -7.10 -14.40
C TYR A 165 0.84 -7.87 -15.71
N SER A 166 0.35 -7.22 -16.77
CA SER A 166 0.69 -7.60 -18.12
C SER A 166 2.19 -7.44 -18.30
N PHE A 167 2.90 -8.56 -18.15
CA PHE A 167 4.22 -8.89 -18.71
C PHE A 167 5.07 -7.69 -19.16
N TYR A 168 6.12 -7.38 -18.40
CA TYR A 168 7.26 -6.64 -18.95
C TYR A 168 7.97 -7.59 -19.93
N ARG A 169 7.67 -7.49 -21.23
CA ARG A 169 8.39 -8.21 -22.27
C ARG A 169 9.58 -7.37 -22.68
N ASP A 170 10.79 -7.82 -22.34
CA ASP A 170 12.02 -7.23 -22.88
C ASP A 170 12.08 -7.52 -24.38
N LEU A 171 11.86 -6.50 -25.20
CA LEU A 171 11.85 -6.61 -26.66
C LEU A 171 13.26 -6.82 -27.26
N ARG A 172 14.32 -6.89 -26.45
CA ARG A 172 15.67 -7.19 -26.96
C ARG A 172 16.08 -8.65 -26.89
N ASN A 173 15.50 -9.48 -26.02
CA ASN A 173 16.10 -10.80 -25.71
C ASN A 173 15.13 -11.96 -25.47
N GLU A 174 13.85 -11.85 -25.86
CA GLU A 174 12.84 -12.92 -25.72
C GLU A 174 12.83 -13.67 -24.36
N ALA A 175 13.29 -13.02 -23.29
CA ALA A 175 13.36 -13.62 -21.96
C ALA A 175 12.37 -12.91 -21.03
N THR A 176 11.60 -13.69 -20.27
CA THR A 176 10.80 -13.20 -19.14
C THR A 176 11.73 -12.77 -18.01
N LEU A 177 11.79 -11.46 -17.71
CA LEU A 177 12.55 -10.90 -16.59
C LEU A 177 11.73 -10.90 -15.30
N THR A 178 12.39 -11.08 -14.17
CA THR A 178 11.77 -10.93 -12.84
C THR A 178 11.87 -9.49 -12.35
N MET A 179 11.00 -9.06 -11.42
CA MET A 179 11.00 -7.69 -10.86
C MET A 179 12.36 -7.30 -10.25
N SER A 180 13.12 -8.27 -9.73
CA SER A 180 14.46 -8.08 -9.18
C SER A 180 15.50 -7.68 -10.21
N ASP A 181 15.30 -8.02 -11.49
CA ASP A 181 16.17 -7.66 -12.60
C ASP A 181 15.86 -6.26 -13.14
N VAL A 182 14.58 -5.86 -13.08
CA VAL A 182 14.09 -4.53 -13.50
C VAL A 182 14.61 -3.42 -12.59
N ILE A 183 14.65 -3.66 -11.27
CA ILE A 183 15.07 -2.66 -10.27
C ILE A 183 16.60 -2.42 -10.29
N LYS A 184 17.40 -3.38 -10.78
CA LYS A 184 18.87 -3.27 -10.80
C LYS A 184 19.43 -2.50 -12.00
N ASN A 185 18.64 -2.24 -13.02
CA ASN A 185 19.13 -1.63 -14.27
C ASN A 185 18.60 -0.20 -14.43
N ALA A 186 19.47 0.78 -14.12
CA ALA A 186 19.20 2.22 -14.22
C ALA A 186 18.93 2.74 -15.65
N ASN A 187 19.02 1.88 -16.68
CA ASN A 187 18.85 2.22 -18.09
C ASN A 187 17.53 1.73 -18.70
N THR A 188 16.57 1.29 -17.89
CA THR A 188 15.29 0.78 -18.40
C THR A 188 14.34 1.96 -18.65
N LEU A 189 14.11 2.29 -19.93
CA LEU A 189 13.09 3.26 -20.34
C LEU A 189 11.70 2.64 -20.13
N ILE A 190 10.98 3.10 -19.09
CA ILE A 190 9.63 2.61 -18.78
C ILE A 190 8.63 3.52 -19.48
N ILE A 191 7.99 3.02 -20.54
CA ILE A 191 6.79 3.63 -21.10
C ILE A 191 5.61 2.79 -20.59
N GLY A 192 4.72 3.39 -19.81
CA GLY A 192 3.52 2.70 -19.31
C GLY A 192 2.64 2.23 -20.47
N ALA A 193 2.06 1.03 -20.33
CA ALA A 193 1.25 0.39 -21.37
C ALA A 193 0.07 1.26 -21.85
N ASP A 194 -0.48 2.11 -20.98
CA ASP A 194 -1.60 3.00 -21.32
C ASP A 194 -1.20 4.13 -22.28
N ALA A 195 0.06 4.59 -22.20
CA ALA A 195 0.60 5.57 -23.14
C ALA A 195 0.87 4.94 -24.52
N ILE A 196 1.28 3.66 -24.54
CA ILE A 196 1.51 2.90 -25.78
C ILE A 196 0.19 2.60 -26.48
N ALA A 197 -0.83 2.11 -25.77
CA ALA A 197 -2.13 1.80 -26.37
C ALA A 197 -2.81 3.04 -26.97
N THR A 198 -2.66 4.21 -26.32
CA THR A 198 -3.22 5.48 -26.80
C THR A 198 -2.42 6.05 -27.99
N TYR A 199 -1.10 5.88 -28.00
CA TYR A 199 -0.24 6.36 -29.08
C TYR A 199 -0.24 5.43 -30.31
N MET A 200 -0.45 4.12 -30.11
CA MET A 200 -0.46 3.10 -31.17
C MET A 200 -1.86 2.76 -31.69
N HIS A 201 -2.91 3.47 -31.26
CA HIS A 201 -4.24 3.27 -31.79
C HIS A 201 -4.32 3.80 -33.24
N PRO A 202 -4.78 3.02 -34.24
CA PRO A 202 -4.80 3.42 -35.66
C PRO A 202 -5.64 4.66 -35.98
N SER A 203 -6.47 5.12 -35.03
CA SER A 203 -7.26 6.34 -35.14
C SER A 203 -6.55 7.60 -34.61
N ASN A 204 -5.30 7.48 -34.15
CA ASN A 204 -4.49 8.61 -33.74
C ASN A 204 -3.82 9.22 -34.99
N GLU A 205 -4.13 10.48 -35.30
CA GLU A 205 -3.60 11.16 -36.50
C GLU A 205 -2.07 11.35 -36.45
N ALA A 206 -1.44 11.18 -35.29
CA ALA A 206 0.02 11.20 -35.11
C ALA A 206 0.68 9.81 -35.25
N TYR A 207 -0.08 8.76 -35.57
CA TYR A 207 0.43 7.40 -35.76
C TYR A 207 1.13 7.27 -37.13
N ASP A 208 2.46 7.16 -37.13
CA ASP A 208 3.27 6.80 -38.30
C ASP A 208 3.93 5.41 -38.12
N PRO A 209 3.47 4.36 -38.82
CA PRO A 209 4.03 3.02 -38.73
C PRO A 209 5.49 2.91 -39.22
N SER A 210 5.94 3.86 -40.04
CA SER A 210 7.30 3.92 -40.61
C SER A 210 8.33 4.46 -39.61
N ALA A 211 7.92 5.42 -38.77
CA ALA A 211 8.76 6.03 -37.73
C ALA A 211 9.03 5.08 -36.55
N CYS A 212 8.15 4.11 -36.31
CA CYS A 212 8.23 3.18 -35.19
C CYS A 212 9.40 2.19 -35.33
N ILE A 213 9.72 1.78 -36.56
CA ILE A 213 10.78 0.80 -36.83
C ILE A 213 12.19 1.41 -36.68
N PHE A 214 12.37 2.68 -37.03
CA PHE A 214 13.70 3.31 -37.03
C PHE A 214 14.14 3.87 -35.67
N THR A 215 13.19 4.32 -34.84
CA THR A 215 13.51 5.01 -33.57
C THR A 215 14.03 4.06 -32.49
N CYS A 216 13.73 2.76 -32.58
CA CYS A 216 14.21 1.75 -31.62
C CYS A 216 15.69 1.41 -31.75
N LEU A 217 16.35 1.74 -32.87
CA LEU A 217 17.67 1.20 -33.18
C LEU A 217 18.85 2.13 -32.90
N GLN A 218 18.67 3.44 -32.66
CA GLN A 218 19.82 4.35 -32.84
C GLN A 218 20.45 5.07 -31.65
N ASN A 219 19.81 5.51 -30.55
CA ASN A 219 20.56 6.39 -29.65
C ASN A 219 20.38 6.16 -28.14
N ALA A 220 21.51 5.78 -27.52
CA ALA A 220 21.81 6.06 -26.12
C ALA A 220 21.86 7.59 -25.92
N ASN A 221 21.35 8.06 -24.77
CA ASN A 221 21.21 9.45 -24.32
C ASN A 221 19.89 10.14 -24.73
N CYS A 222 18.90 10.13 -23.82
CA CYS A 222 17.74 11.01 -23.92
C CYS A 222 17.94 12.24 -23.02
N TYR A 223 18.00 13.42 -23.64
CA TYR A 223 17.79 14.70 -22.99
C TYR A 223 16.28 14.98 -22.89
N SER A 224 15.85 15.62 -21.79
CA SER A 224 14.52 16.20 -21.70
C SER A 224 14.45 17.50 -22.52
N LEU A 225 13.44 17.63 -23.38
CA LEU A 225 13.00 18.94 -23.88
C LEU A 225 11.52 19.12 -23.53
N SER A 226 11.27 20.03 -22.60
CA SER A 226 9.99 20.70 -22.42
C SER A 226 9.70 21.58 -23.64
N PHE A 227 8.48 21.55 -24.18
CA PHE A 227 7.96 22.70 -24.92
C PHE A 227 6.50 22.98 -24.60
N SER A 228 6.26 24.27 -24.40
CA SER A 228 5.01 24.92 -24.08
C SER A 228 4.32 25.49 -25.33
N GLN A 229 2.98 25.51 -25.27
CA GLN A 229 2.05 26.50 -25.83
C GLN A 229 1.68 26.53 -27.34
N VAL A 230 0.41 26.97 -27.50
CA VAL A 230 -0.23 27.76 -28.58
C VAL A 230 -1.16 27.02 -29.57
N ALA A 231 -2.45 27.06 -29.21
CA ALA A 231 -3.63 27.61 -29.90
C ALA A 231 -4.16 27.13 -31.28
N ASN A 232 -5.50 27.16 -31.32
CA ASN A 232 -6.46 27.32 -32.42
C ASN A 232 -6.90 26.07 -33.20
N LEU A 233 -8.16 25.66 -32.97
CA LEU A 233 -9.31 26.11 -33.76
C LEU A 233 -10.54 26.30 -32.86
#